data_AF-A0A5N5K2A9-F1
#
_entry.id   AF-A0A5N5K2A9-F1
#
_cell.length_a   1.000
_cell.length_b   1.000
_cell.length_c   1.000
_cell.angle_alpha   90.00
_cell.angle_beta   90.00
_cell.angle_gamma   90.00
#
_symmetry.space_group_name_H-M   'P 1'
#
loop_
_entity.id
_entity.type
_entity.pdbx_description
1 polymer ?
#
loop_
_entity_poly.entity_id
_entity_poly.type
_entity_poly.pdbx_seq_one_letter_code
_entity_poly.pdbx_strand_id
1 'polypeptide(L)'
;MIEFRRSLPAYKEKDLLLKAISENQVIVVSGETGCGKTTKLPQYILEYEIEAARGAACSIICTQPRRISAMSVSERVAAERGEKLGESVSPCL
;
A
#
# COMPACT_ATOMS: atom_id res chain seq x y z
N MET A 1 6.15 -7.32 14.86
CA MET A 1 5.96 -6.77 13.49
C MET A 1 4.75 -5.82 13.36
N ILE A 2 3.65 -6.02 14.07
CA ILE A 2 2.47 -5.11 14.05
C ILE A 2 2.75 -3.78 14.78
N GLU A 3 3.48 -3.79 15.90
CA GLU A 3 3.83 -2.55 16.63
C GLU A 3 4.70 -1.59 15.80
N PHE A 4 5.62 -2.12 14.99
CA PHE A 4 6.44 -1.29 14.09
C PHE A 4 5.57 -0.63 13.01
N ARG A 5 4.51 -1.28 12.52
CA ARG A 5 3.55 -0.66 11.57
C ARG A 5 2.77 0.49 12.22
N ARG A 6 2.50 0.42 13.52
CA ARG A 6 1.79 1.47 14.29
C ARG A 6 2.67 2.67 14.67
N SER A 7 4.00 2.49 14.73
CA SER A 7 4.93 3.57 15.09
C SER A 7 5.30 4.46 13.91
N LEU A 8 4.98 4.07 12.67
CA LEU A 8 5.26 4.93 11.50
C LEU A 8 4.28 6.11 11.45
N PRO A 9 4.75 7.32 11.09
CA PRO A 9 3.89 8.49 10.91
C PRO A 9 2.79 8.26 9.85
N ALA A 10 3.04 7.37 8.88
CA ALA A 10 2.05 6.95 7.89
C ALA A 10 0.81 6.26 8.49
N TYR A 11 0.89 5.68 9.69
CA TYR A 11 -0.25 5.08 10.38
C TYR A 11 -1.16 6.13 11.01
N LYS A 12 -0.59 7.22 11.54
CA LYS A 12 -1.38 8.34 12.09
C LYS A 12 -2.15 9.10 11.02
N GLU A 13 -1.58 9.18 9.82
CA GLU A 13 -2.19 9.81 8.65
C GLU A 13 -3.03 8.82 7.81
N LYS A 14 -3.18 7.55 8.23
CA LYS A 14 -3.93 6.53 7.49
C LYS A 14 -5.39 6.94 7.32
N ASP A 15 -6.05 7.35 8.40
CA ASP A 15 -7.46 7.74 8.37
C ASP A 15 -7.71 8.98 7.50
N LEU A 16 -6.81 9.96 7.56
CA LEU A 16 -6.86 11.16 6.73
C LEU A 16 -6.68 10.82 5.25
N LEU A 17 -5.74 9.94 4.93
CA LEU A 17 -5.52 9.44 3.58
C LEU A 17 -6.75 8.70 3.05
N LEU A 18 -7.29 7.75 3.82
CA LEU A 18 -8.46 6.96 3.40
C LEU A 18 -9.69 7.84 3.18
N LYS A 19 -9.91 8.82 4.07
CA LYS A 19 -10.97 9.80 3.90
C LYS A 19 -10.75 10.65 2.64
N ALA A 20 -9.53 11.12 2.41
CA ALA A 20 -9.19 11.90 1.21
C ALA A 20 -9.40 11.10 -0.09
N ILE A 21 -9.09 9.80 -0.11
CA ILE A 21 -9.32 8.90 -1.26
C ILE A 21 -10.83 8.70 -1.51
N SER A 22 -11.62 8.58 -0.44
CA SER A 22 -13.08 8.43 -0.54
C SER A 22 -13.76 9.71 -1.05
N GLU A 23 -13.26 10.88 -0.62
CA GLU A 23 -13.84 12.18 -0.98
C GLU A 23 -13.32 12.75 -2.31
N ASN A 24 -12.12 12.34 -2.77
CA ASN A 24 -11.47 12.90 -3.93
C ASN A 24 -11.02 11.81 -4.92
N GLN A 25 -11.35 12.01 -6.20
CA GLN A 25 -10.92 11.12 -7.27
C GLN A 25 -9.39 11.13 -7.49
N VAL A 26 -8.73 12.26 -7.17
CA VAL A 26 -7.28 12.43 -7.32
C VAL A 26 -6.73 13.06 -6.05
N ILE A 27 -5.67 12.44 -5.51
CA ILE A 27 -4.94 12.95 -4.34
C ILE A 27 -3.45 13.00 -4.61
N VAL A 28 -2.76 13.97 -4.01
CA VAL A 28 -1.30 14.09 -4.08
C VAL A 28 -0.72 13.82 -2.70
N VAL A 29 0.06 12.75 -2.60
CA VAL A 29 0.68 12.34 -1.33
C VAL A 29 2.16 12.71 -1.35
N SER A 30 2.53 13.71 -0.55
CA SER A 30 3.91 14.14 -0.38
C SER A 30 4.54 13.55 0.88
N GLY A 31 5.87 13.58 0.95
CA GLY A 31 6.61 13.38 2.19
C GLY A 31 7.92 12.63 1.97
N GLU A 32 8.69 12.53 3.04
CA GLU A 32 10.12 12.21 2.95
C GLU A 32 10.43 10.78 2.49
N THR A 33 11.59 10.58 1.88
CA THR A 33 12.10 9.24 1.54
C THR A 33 12.22 8.39 2.81
N GLY A 34 11.70 7.17 2.79
CA GLY A 34 11.70 6.27 3.97
C GLY A 34 10.42 6.30 4.80
N CYS A 35 9.47 7.18 4.52
CA CYS A 35 8.15 7.21 5.17
C CYS A 35 7.26 5.97 4.88
N GLY A 36 7.67 5.07 3.98
CA GLY A 36 6.90 3.89 3.62
C GLY A 36 5.77 4.14 2.61
N LYS A 37 5.80 5.24 1.85
CA LYS A 37 4.76 5.58 0.86
C LYS A 37 4.41 4.41 -0.07
N THR A 38 5.41 3.93 -0.81
CA THR A 38 5.22 2.90 -1.84
C THR A 38 4.84 1.53 -1.28
N THR A 39 5.31 1.19 -0.08
CA THR A 39 5.06 -0.12 0.53
C THR A 39 3.77 -0.14 1.36
N LYS A 40 3.42 0.94 2.05
CA LYS A 40 2.32 0.96 3.04
C LYS A 40 1.01 1.51 2.50
N LEU A 41 1.02 2.56 1.66
CA LEU A 41 -0.23 3.12 1.11
C LEU A 41 -1.12 2.07 0.43
N PRO A 42 -0.63 1.29 -0.55
CA PRO A 42 -1.49 0.32 -1.23
C PRO A 42 -2.01 -0.76 -0.28
N GLN A 43 -1.22 -1.16 0.73
CA GLN A 43 -1.67 -2.10 1.76
C GLN A 43 -2.80 -1.52 2.60
N TYR A 44 -2.71 -0.25 3.02
CA TYR A 44 -3.76 0.38 3.83
C TYR A 44 -5.07 0.56 3.06
N ILE A 45 -5.00 0.91 1.77
CA ILE A 45 -6.19 1.02 0.92
C ILE A 45 -6.85 -0.36 0.75
N LEU A 46 -6.04 -1.38 0.46
CA LEU A 46 -6.55 -2.74 0.33
C LEU A 46 -7.16 -3.27 1.63
N GLU A 47 -6.48 -3.08 2.76
CA GLU A 47 -6.99 -3.43 4.10
C GLU A 47 -8.34 -2.75 4.39
N TYR A 48 -8.46 -1.46 4.08
CA TYR A 48 -9.71 -0.70 4.27
C TYR A 48 -10.86 -1.22 3.40
N GLU A 49 -10.61 -1.52 2.12
CA GLU A 49 -11.63 -2.08 1.23
C GLU A 49 -12.01 -3.52 1.61
N ILE A 50 -11.07 -4.30 2.15
CA ILE A 50 -11.36 -5.63 2.73
C ILE A 50 -12.26 -5.50 3.97
N GLU A 51 -11.96 -4.59 4.89
CA GLU A 51 -12.80 -4.30 6.08
C GLU A 51 -14.21 -3.84 5.68
N ALA A 52 -14.32 -3.10 4.58
CA ALA A 52 -15.59 -2.65 4.02
C ALA A 52 -16.32 -3.71 3.15
N ALA A 53 -15.87 -4.97 3.17
CA ALA A 53 -16.39 -6.11 2.39
C ALA A 53 -16.37 -5.91 0.87
N ARG A 54 -15.53 -5.00 0.36
CA ARG A 54 -15.31 -4.72 -1.07
C ARG A 54 -13.96 -5.17 -1.59
N GLY A 55 -13.19 -5.92 -0.78
CA GLY A 55 -11.85 -6.38 -1.12
C GLY A 55 -11.74 -7.10 -2.48
N ALA A 56 -12.77 -7.85 -2.88
CA ALA A 56 -12.79 -8.54 -4.18
C ALA A 56 -12.90 -7.62 -5.41
N ALA A 57 -13.47 -6.41 -5.23
CA ALA A 57 -13.58 -5.40 -6.29
C ALA A 57 -12.41 -4.42 -6.29
N CYS A 58 -11.54 -4.46 -5.27
CA CYS A 58 -10.41 -3.55 -5.13
C CYS A 58 -9.21 -4.04 -5.95
N SER A 59 -8.81 -3.27 -6.96
CA SER A 59 -7.57 -3.50 -7.71
C SER A 59 -6.70 -2.25 -7.64
N ILE A 60 -5.46 -2.41 -7.15
CA ILE A 60 -4.52 -1.31 -6.95
C ILE A 60 -3.31 -1.53 -7.84
N ILE A 61 -2.98 -0.53 -8.65
CA ILE A 61 -1.82 -0.53 -9.54
C ILE A 61 -0.84 0.53 -9.05
N CYS A 62 0.39 0.11 -8.76
CA CYS A 62 1.47 1.02 -8.38
C CYS A 62 2.56 0.98 -9.44
N THR A 63 2.75 2.09 -10.15
CA THR A 63 3.82 2.23 -11.14
C THR A 63 5.14 2.56 -10.47
N GLN A 64 6.24 1.94 -10.93
CA GLN A 64 7.60 2.27 -10.50
C GLN A 64 8.46 2.59 -11.72
N PRO A 65 9.33 3.61 -11.66
CA PRO A 65 10.14 4.03 -12.81
C PRO A 65 11.24 3.02 -13.18
N ARG A 66 11.61 2.12 -12.26
CA ARG A 66 12.67 1.12 -12.45
C ARG A 66 12.12 -0.28 -12.22
N ARG A 67 12.43 -1.20 -13.14
CA ARG A 67 12.03 -2.62 -13.06
C ARG A 67 12.48 -3.30 -11.76
N ILE A 68 13.72 -3.06 -11.34
CA ILE A 68 14.29 -3.59 -10.09
C ILE A 68 13.49 -3.10 -8.87
N SER A 69 13.02 -1.85 -8.89
CA SER A 69 12.18 -1.30 -7.82
C SER A 69 10.80 -1.95 -7.78
N ALA A 70 10.18 -2.22 -8.94
CA ALA A 70 8.91 -2.94 -8.99
C ALA A 70 9.03 -4.33 -8.36
N MET A 71 10.03 -5.12 -8.77
CA MET A 71 10.28 -6.45 -8.20
C MET A 71 10.55 -6.39 -6.70
N SER A 72 11.50 -5.57 -6.26
CA SER A 72 11.90 -5.49 -4.85
C SER A 72 10.77 -5.00 -3.93
N VAL A 73 9.94 -4.07 -4.40
CA VAL A 73 8.77 -3.61 -3.64
C VAL A 73 7.73 -4.72 -3.54
N SER A 74 7.41 -5.41 -4.64
CA SER A 74 6.45 -6.52 -4.62
C SER A 74 6.91 -7.66 -3.69
N GLU A 75 8.19 -8.04 -3.74
CA GLU A 75 8.78 -9.03 -2.83
C GLU A 75 8.67 -8.60 -1.37
N ARG A 76 8.99 -7.33 -1.09
CA ARG A 76 8.92 -6.80 0.27
C ARG A 76 7.49 -6.78 0.80
N VAL A 77 6.52 -6.37 -0.01
CA VAL A 77 5.10 -6.31 0.39
C VAL A 77 4.55 -7.72 0.60
N ALA A 78 4.88 -8.69 -0.27
CA ALA A 78 4.49 -10.08 -0.10
C ALA A 78 5.06 -10.66 1.21
N ALA A 79 6.35 -10.45 1.48
CA ALA A 79 6.99 -10.86 2.72
C ALA A 79 6.38 -10.19 3.97
N GLU A 80 5.99 -8.92 3.89
CA GLU A 80 5.32 -8.21 4.99
C GLU A 80 3.90 -8.73 5.28
N ARG A 81 3.22 -9.31 4.29
CA ARG A 81 1.91 -9.95 4.45
C ARG A 81 2.00 -11.43 4.80
N GLY A 82 3.19 -12.03 4.67
CA GLY A 82 3.39 -13.46 4.87
C GLY A 82 2.81 -14.32 3.73
N GLU A 83 2.60 -13.72 2.56
CA GLU A 83 2.04 -14.34 1.37
C GLU A 83 3.14 -14.63 0.34
N LYS A 84 2.89 -15.58 -0.57
CA LYS A 84 3.81 -15.78 -1.70
C LYS A 84 3.56 -14.74 -2.77
N LEU A 85 4.64 -14.36 -3.45
CA LEU A 85 4.56 -13.51 -4.64
C LEU A 85 3.66 -14.18 -5.69
N GLY A 86 2.65 -13.45 -6.17
CA GLY A 86 1.65 -13.99 -7.10
C GLY A 86 0.28 -14.29 -6.49
N GLU A 87 0.11 -14.31 -5.15
CA GLU A 87 -1.21 -14.49 -4.53
C GLU A 87 -2.00 -13.17 -4.51
N SER A 88 -1.64 -12.22 -3.65
CA SER A 88 -2.27 -10.89 -3.63
C SER A 88 -1.40 -9.79 -4.24
N VAL A 89 -0.11 -10.05 -4.46
CA VAL A 89 0.86 -9.05 -4.95
C VAL A 89 1.67 -9.63 -6.09
N SER A 90 1.56 -9.00 -7.26
CA SER A 90 2.25 -9.43 -8.49
C SER A 90 2.92 -8.22 -9.15
N PRO A 91 4.24 -8.25 -9.39
CA PRO A 91 4.90 -7.24 -10.20
C PRO A 91 4.51 -7.43 -11.66
N CYS A 92 4.07 -6.36 -12.31
CA CYS A 92 3.88 -6.33 -13.77
C CYS A 92 5.18 -5.83 -14.41
N LEU A 93 5.73 -6.60 -15.35
CA LEU A 93 7.01 -6.33 -16.03
C LEU A 93 6.83 -6.05 -17.51
#